data_AF-A0ABD6EYY3-F1
#
_entry.id   AF-A0ABD6EYY3-F1
#
_cell.length_a   1.000
_cell.length_b   1.000
_cell.length_c   1.000
_cell.angle_alpha   90.00
_cell.angle_beta   90.00
_cell.angle_gamma   90.00
#
_symmetry.space_group_name_H-M   'P 1'
#
loop_
_entity.id
_entity.type
_entity.pdbx_description
1 polymer ?
#
loop_
_entity_poly.entity_id
_entity_poly.type
_entity_poly.pdbx_seq_one_letter_code
_entity_poly.pdbx_strand_id
1 'polypeptide(L)'
;MQDVKLLTTTAASCGLFATLVCLVVYPNLYRMINEIHSELIDGMRSFRVETDSAWNEMMEIQTAIIPLDQPKQNPFTEFSRRKRLDFPTLPDYCVCEIPKIKCPPGPAGPRGEPGPQGRECFVAIFCIS
;
A
#
# COMPACT_ATOMS: atom_id res chain seq x y z
N MET A 1 -29.11 -41.01 -27.95
CA MET A 1 -29.84 -39.92 -27.22
C MET A 1 -29.70 -40.01 -25.70
N GLN A 2 -29.48 -41.19 -25.10
CA GLN A 2 -29.28 -41.32 -23.65
C GLN A 2 -27.86 -40.92 -23.20
N ASP A 3 -26.83 -41.21 -23.99
CA ASP A 3 -25.43 -40.88 -23.64
C ASP A 3 -25.20 -39.37 -23.50
N VAL A 4 -25.76 -38.59 -24.43
CA VAL A 4 -25.70 -37.11 -24.38
C VAL A 4 -26.41 -36.56 -23.15
N LYS A 5 -27.54 -37.14 -22.74
CA LYS A 5 -28.26 -36.71 -21.52
C LYS A 5 -27.47 -37.04 -20.25
N LEU A 6 -26.75 -38.17 -20.24
CA LEU A 6 -25.90 -38.55 -19.12
C LEU A 6 -24.69 -37.60 -18.98
N LEU A 7 -24.06 -37.24 -20.10
CA LEU A 7 -22.91 -36.32 -20.11
C LEU A 7 -23.30 -34.90 -19.68
N THR A 8 -24.42 -34.38 -20.19
CA THR A 8 -24.85 -33.01 -19.84
C THR A 8 -25.30 -32.90 -18.38
N THR A 9 -25.99 -33.92 -17.83
CA THR A 9 -26.44 -33.89 -16.43
C THR A 9 -25.29 -34.03 -15.44
N THR A 10 -24.29 -34.86 -15.76
CA THR A 10 -23.09 -35.02 -14.92
C THR A 10 -22.21 -33.76 -14.94
N ALA A 11 -22.06 -33.11 -16.10
CA ALA A 11 -21.36 -31.83 -16.18
C ALA A 11 -22.09 -30.73 -15.38
N ALA A 12 -23.41 -30.63 -15.53
CA ALA A 12 -24.22 -29.63 -14.82
C ALA A 12 -24.21 -29.84 -13.30
N SER A 13 -24.28 -31.09 -12.84
CA SER A 13 -24.24 -31.40 -11.40
C SER A 13 -22.88 -31.07 -10.78
N CYS A 14 -21.79 -31.28 -11.51
CA CYS A 14 -20.45 -30.91 -11.06
C CYS A 14 -20.31 -29.39 -10.87
N GLY A 15 -20.79 -28.59 -11.83
CA GLY A 15 -20.77 -27.12 -11.71
C GLY A 15 -21.63 -26.59 -10.57
N LEU A 16 -22.83 -27.15 -10.37
CA LEU A 16 -23.69 -26.83 -9.24
C LEU A 16 -23.02 -27.18 -7.91
N PHE A 17 -22.41 -28.37 -7.82
CA PHE A 17 -21.70 -28.79 -6.63
C PHE A 17 -20.51 -27.87 -6.30
N ALA A 18 -19.69 -27.54 -7.29
CA ALA A 18 -18.57 -26.60 -7.09
C ALA A 18 -19.05 -25.24 -6.58
N THR A 19 -20.13 -24.70 -7.16
CA THR A 19 -20.73 -23.43 -6.74
C THR A 19 -21.25 -23.50 -5.30
N LEU A 20 -21.91 -24.59 -4.93
CA LEU A 20 -22.38 -24.82 -3.56
C LEU A 20 -21.23 -24.90 -2.56
N VAL A 21 -20.14 -25.58 -2.91
CA VAL A 21 -18.92 -25.63 -2.08
C VAL A 21 -18.38 -24.22 -1.87
N CYS A 22 -18.25 -23.41 -2.92
CA CYS A 22 -17.80 -22.02 -2.81
C CYS A 22 -18.70 -21.18 -1.88
N LEU A 23 -20.02 -21.34 -1.97
CA LEU A 23 -20.98 -20.62 -1.12
C LEU A 23 -20.88 -21.01 0.37
N VAL A 24 -20.44 -22.23 0.69
CA VAL A 24 -20.23 -22.68 2.07
C VAL A 24 -18.85 -22.27 2.61
N VAL A 25 -17.82 -22.28 1.75
CA VAL A 25 -16.45 -21.89 2.15
C VAL A 25 -16.36 -20.39 2.42
N TYR A 26 -17.02 -19.57 1.61
CA TYR A 26 -17.00 -18.11 1.74
C TYR A 26 -17.37 -17.58 3.15
N PRO A 27 -18.50 -17.97 3.78
CA PRO A 27 -18.83 -17.52 5.13
C PRO A 27 -17.85 -18.04 6.19
N ASN A 28 -17.25 -19.22 6.00
CA ASN A 28 -16.25 -19.75 6.94
C ASN A 28 -14.97 -18.91 6.90
N LEU A 29 -14.47 -18.57 5.70
CA LEU A 29 -13.32 -17.67 5.55
C LEU A 29 -13.60 -16.28 6.14
N TYR A 30 -14.80 -15.74 5.93
CA TYR A 30 -15.16 -14.43 6.48
C TYR A 30 -15.17 -14.42 8.02
N ARG A 31 -15.66 -15.50 8.65
CA ARG A 31 -15.61 -15.65 10.12
C ARG A 31 -14.17 -15.70 10.63
N MET A 32 -13.33 -16.51 10.00
CA MET A 32 -11.92 -16.64 10.35
C MET A 32 -11.17 -15.30 10.24
N ILE A 33 -11.43 -14.53 9.16
CA ILE A 33 -10.81 -13.21 8.99
C ILE A 33 -11.20 -12.27 10.14
N ASN A 34 -12.47 -12.24 10.53
CA ASN A 34 -12.92 -11.35 11.60
C ASN A 34 -12.33 -11.73 12.96
N GLU A 35 -12.22 -13.03 13.24
CA GLU A 35 -11.62 -13.56 14.47
C GLU A 35 -10.13 -13.18 14.58
N ILE A 36 -9.36 -13.46 13.53
CA ILE A 36 -7.93 -13.11 13.48
C ILE A 36 -7.74 -11.59 13.53
N HIS A 37 -8.62 -10.82 12.89
CA HIS A 37 -8.52 -9.36 12.91
C HIS A 37 -8.72 -8.79 14.33
N SER A 38 -9.65 -9.33 15.12
CA SER A 38 -9.78 -8.94 16.54
C SER A 38 -8.55 -9.30 17.36
N GLU A 39 -8.02 -10.52 17.17
CA GLU A 39 -6.83 -10.99 17.89
C GLU A 39 -5.61 -10.13 17.56
N LEU A 40 -5.39 -9.79 16.29
CA LEU A 40 -4.28 -8.93 15.87
C LEU A 40 -4.40 -7.51 16.42
N ILE A 41 -5.61 -6.93 16.45
CA ILE A 41 -5.81 -5.59 17.03
C ILE A 41 -5.47 -5.60 18.52
N ASP A 42 -5.90 -6.62 19.25
CA ASP A 42 -5.63 -6.74 20.67
C ASP A 42 -4.15 -7.05 20.94
N GLY A 43 -3.53 -7.91 20.13
CA GLY A 43 -2.08 -8.14 20.14
C GLY A 43 -1.29 -6.85 19.90
N MET A 44 -1.61 -6.10 18.84
CA MET A 44 -0.93 -4.82 18.53
C MET A 44 -1.11 -3.78 19.64
N ARG A 45 -2.26 -3.73 20.30
CA ARG A 45 -2.48 -2.86 21.47
C ARG A 45 -1.55 -3.27 22.61
N SER A 46 -1.44 -4.56 22.91
CA SER A 46 -0.55 -5.06 23.96
C SER A 46 0.92 -4.74 23.64
N PHE A 47 1.37 -5.05 22.42
CA PHE A 47 2.74 -4.73 21.98
C PHE A 47 3.05 -3.24 22.04
N ARG A 48 2.07 -2.39 21.68
CA ARG A 48 2.24 -0.93 21.77
C ARG A 48 2.38 -0.48 23.22
N VAL A 49 1.56 -0.97 24.14
CA VAL A 49 1.65 -0.60 25.57
C VAL A 49 2.99 -1.04 26.14
N GLU A 50 3.43 -2.27 25.86
CA GLU A 50 4.72 -2.78 26.33
C GLU A 50 5.90 -1.99 25.74
N THR A 51 5.87 -1.69 24.44
CA THR A 51 6.95 -0.95 23.76
C THR A 51 6.98 0.52 24.17
N ASP A 52 5.82 1.17 24.29
CA ASP A 52 5.71 2.58 24.70
C ASP A 52 6.14 2.76 26.16
N SER A 53 5.82 1.80 27.03
CA SER A 53 6.32 1.76 28.41
C SER A 53 7.85 1.64 28.46
N ALA A 54 8.43 0.71 27.69
CA ALA A 54 9.88 0.54 27.61
C ALA A 54 10.57 1.78 27.02
N TRP A 55 9.95 2.42 26.01
CA TRP A 55 10.44 3.67 25.43
C TRP A 55 10.40 4.83 26.42
N ASN A 56 9.34 4.94 27.21
CA ASN A 56 9.20 5.98 28.23
C ASN A 56 10.25 5.84 29.34
N GLU A 57 10.53 4.60 29.77
CA GLU A 57 11.60 4.31 30.74
C GLU A 57 12.99 4.66 30.16
N MET A 58 13.26 4.32 28.89
CA MET A 58 14.49 4.74 28.21
C MET A 58 14.62 6.27 28.09
N MET A 59 13.51 6.98 27.89
CA MET A 59 13.49 8.44 27.81
C MET A 59 13.71 9.11 29.17
N GLU A 60 13.23 8.51 30.26
CA GLU A 60 13.44 9.02 31.63
C GLU A 60 14.93 9.06 31.97
N ILE A 61 15.70 8.05 31.55
CA ILE A 61 17.17 8.03 31.71
C ILE A 61 17.82 9.16 30.90
N GLN A 62 17.31 9.49 29.71
CA GLN A 62 17.79 10.65 28.94
C GLN A 62 17.46 11.98 29.60
N THR A 63 16.34 12.10 30.34
CA THR A 63 15.99 13.33 31.07
C THR A 63 16.79 13.52 32.35
N ALA A 64 17.24 12.44 33.01
CA ALA A 64 18.09 12.51 34.19
C ALA A 64 19.55 12.88 33.88
N ILE A 65 20.01 12.63 32.64
CA ILE A 65 21.41 12.86 32.21
C ILE A 65 21.59 14.24 31.55
N ILE A 66 20.51 14.98 31.25
CA ILE A 66 20.58 16.29 30.57
C ILE A 66 20.20 17.40 31.55
N PRO A 67 21.18 18.19 32.07
CA PRO A 67 20.91 19.35 32.89
C PRO A 67 20.10 20.39 32.12
N LEU A 68 19.09 20.98 32.79
CA LEU A 68 18.08 21.86 32.21
C LEU A 68 18.61 23.23 31.73
N ASP A 69 19.92 23.49 31.81
CA ASP A 69 20.53 24.81 31.53
C ASP A 69 21.68 24.77 30.51
N GLN A 70 21.77 23.70 29.71
CA GLN A 70 22.72 23.63 28.61
C GLN A 70 21.99 23.29 27.31
N PRO A 71 22.18 24.04 26.21
CA PRO A 71 21.57 23.70 24.93
C PRO A 71 22.00 22.27 24.58
N LYS A 72 21.03 21.38 24.35
CA LYS A 72 21.24 19.97 23.98
C LYS A 72 22.31 19.89 22.88
N GLN A 73 23.58 19.69 23.27
CA GLN A 73 24.60 19.28 22.32
C GLN A 73 24.29 17.84 22.02
N ASN A 74 23.81 17.62 20.80
CA ASN A 74 23.36 16.32 20.34
C ASN A 74 24.57 15.37 20.40
N PRO A 75 24.54 14.28 21.20
CA PRO A 75 25.67 13.36 21.33
C PRO A 75 26.00 12.63 20.01
N PHE A 76 25.14 12.81 18.99
CA PHE A 76 25.40 12.40 17.62
C PHE A 76 26.17 13.43 16.80
N THR A 77 26.82 14.47 17.34
CA THR A 77 27.58 15.41 16.51
C THR A 77 28.76 14.77 15.73
N GLU A 78 29.19 13.56 16.09
CA GLU A 78 30.13 12.77 15.28
C GLU A 78 29.47 11.87 14.22
N PHE A 79 28.19 11.50 14.40
CA PHE A 79 27.44 10.64 13.47
C PHE A 79 26.36 11.39 12.67
N SER A 80 26.06 12.62 13.06
CA SER A 80 25.11 13.54 12.46
C SER A 80 25.86 14.32 11.40
N ARG A 81 25.53 14.03 10.15
CA ARG A 81 25.91 14.80 8.96
C ARG A 81 26.07 16.29 9.28
N ARG A 82 27.30 16.78 9.25
CA ARG A 82 27.60 18.21 9.21
C ARG A 82 26.76 18.85 8.11
N LYS A 83 25.94 19.84 8.47
CA LYS A 83 25.16 20.61 7.50
C LYS A 83 26.15 21.43 6.67
N ARG A 84 26.13 21.24 5.35
CA ARG A 84 27.07 21.84 4.38
C ARG A 84 26.78 23.32 4.11
N LEU A 85 26.50 24.10 5.16
CA LEU A 85 26.01 25.48 5.08
C LEU A 85 26.72 26.47 6.01
N ASP A 86 27.75 26.04 6.75
CA ASP A 86 28.69 26.98 7.37
C ASP A 86 29.79 27.30 6.36
N PHE A 87 29.52 28.28 5.51
CA PHE A 87 30.44 28.79 4.50
C PHE A 87 31.36 29.85 5.08
N PRO A 88 32.65 29.52 5.24
CA PRO A 88 33.67 30.44 4.72
C PRO A 88 34.76 29.77 3.86
N THR A 89 34.77 28.44 3.74
CA THR A 89 35.91 27.70 3.13
C THR A 89 35.49 26.51 2.28
N LEU A 90 34.53 26.69 1.37
CA LEU A 90 34.18 25.64 0.40
C LEU A 90 34.73 25.98 -1.00
N PRO A 91 35.52 25.10 -1.63
CA PRO A 91 36.14 25.33 -2.93
C PRO A 91 35.12 25.49 -4.08
N ASP A 92 35.52 26.23 -5.14
CA ASP A 92 34.68 26.70 -6.25
C ASP A 92 33.87 25.64 -7.01
N TYR A 93 34.19 24.35 -6.84
CA TYR A 93 33.42 23.25 -7.43
C TYR A 93 32.12 22.93 -6.67
N CYS A 94 31.88 23.52 -5.51
CA CYS A 94 30.66 23.32 -4.74
C CYS A 94 29.63 24.43 -5.02
N VAL A 95 28.82 24.21 -6.05
CA VAL A 95 27.67 25.07 -6.36
C VAL A 95 26.52 24.71 -5.41
N CYS A 96 26.19 25.64 -4.50
CA CYS A 96 25.23 25.40 -3.43
C CYS A 96 23.76 25.47 -3.89
N GLU A 97 23.48 26.12 -5.02
CA GLU A 97 22.17 26.12 -5.64
C GLU A 97 22.30 25.67 -7.10
N ILE A 98 21.77 24.49 -7.41
CA ILE A 98 21.73 23.95 -8.78
C ILE A 98 20.95 24.95 -9.65
N PRO A 99 21.49 25.40 -10.80
CA PRO A 99 20.77 26.29 -11.69
C PRO A 99 19.43 25.65 -12.06
N LYS A 100 18.33 26.34 -11.76
CA LYS A 100 16.98 25.86 -12.01
C LYS A 100 16.75 25.81 -13.52
N ILE A 101 16.94 24.65 -14.12
CA ILE A 101 16.63 24.41 -15.53
C ILE A 101 15.10 24.49 -15.66
N LYS A 102 14.60 25.58 -16.26
CA LYS A 102 13.19 25.68 -16.64
C LYS A 102 12.98 24.80 -17.87
N CYS A 103 12.52 23.57 -17.68
CA CYS A 103 12.10 22.72 -18.78
C CYS A 103 10.85 23.33 -19.43
N PRO A 104 10.80 23.48 -20.76
CA PRO A 104 9.57 23.90 -21.42
C PRO A 104 8.46 22.86 -21.17
N PRO A 105 7.18 23.27 -21.16
CA PRO A 105 6.06 22.33 -21.16
C PRO A 105 6.23 21.32 -22.29
N GLY A 106 5.95 20.05 -22.02
CA GLY A 106 5.97 19.02 -23.06
C GLY A 106 5.02 19.36 -24.21
N PRO A 107 5.25 18.82 -25.42
CA PRO A 107 4.33 18.99 -26.53
C PRO A 107 2.93 18.47 -26.14
N ALA A 108 1.89 19.08 -26.72
CA ALA A 108 0.52 18.60 -26.55
C ALA A 108 0.42 17.13 -26.99
N GLY A 109 -0.32 16.33 -26.23
CA GLY A 109 -0.55 14.93 -26.57
C GLY A 109 -1.23 14.77 -27.94
N PRO A 110 -1.09 13.60 -28.59
CA PRO A 110 -1.81 13.32 -29.83
C PRO A 110 -3.33 13.40 -29.61
N ARG A 111 -4.06 13.70 -30.67
CA ARG A 111 -5.53 13.66 -30.67
C ARG A 111 -5.96 12.25 -30.23
N GLY A 112 -6.91 12.18 -29.29
CA GLY A 112 -7.50 10.91 -28.88
C GLY A 112 -8.07 10.16 -30.08
N GLU A 113 -8.12 8.84 -29.96
CA GLU A 113 -8.69 7.98 -31.00
C GLU A 113 -10.14 8.39 -31.32
N PRO A 114 -10.57 8.29 -32.59
CA PRO A 114 -11.96 8.50 -32.94
C PRO A 114 -12.88 7.64 -32.07
N GLY A 115 -13.95 8.25 -31.55
CA GLY A 115 -14.97 7.49 -30.82
C GLY A 115 -15.51 6.35 -31.68
N PRO A 116 -15.88 5.20 -31.08
CA PRO A 116 -16.51 4.11 -31.82
C PRO A 116 -17.76 4.62 -32.54
N GLN A 117 -18.00 4.12 -33.75
CA GLN A 117 -19.25 4.41 -34.47
C GLN A 117 -20.44 4.03 -33.57
N GLY A 118 -21.42 4.93 -33.50
CA GLY A 118 -22.68 4.66 -32.80
C GLY A 118 -23.28 3.39 -33.39
N ARG A 119 -23.56 2.40 -32.55
CA ARG A 119 -24.24 1.19 -33.00
C ARG A 119 -25.65 1.60 -33.36
N GLU A 120 -26.01 1.45 -34.63
CA GLU A 120 -27.42 1.37 -34.97
C GLU A 120 -28.03 0.24 -34.14
N CYS A 121 -29.16 0.52 -33.52
CA CYS A 121 -29.94 -0.45 -32.75
C CYS A 121 -30.34 -1.61 -33.66
N PHE A 122 -29.52 -2.66 -33.73
CA PHE A 122 -29.98 -3.97 -34.13
C PHE A 122 -29.70 -4.94 -32.98
N VAL A 123 -30.76 -5.18 -32.23
CA VAL A 123 -30.86 -6.23 -31.22
C VAL A 123 -30.67 -7.56 -31.95
N ALA A 124 -29.44 -8.06 -31.95
CA ALA A 124 -29.13 -9.46 -32.23
C ALA A 124 -28.86 -10.17 -30.90
N ILE A 125 -29.85 -10.11 -30.01
CA ILE A 125 -29.98 -11.08 -28.92
C ILE A 125 -30.49 -12.34 -29.61
N PHE A 126 -29.76 -13.45 -29.47
CA PHE A 126 -29.96 -14.77 -30.11
C PHE A 126 -29.28 -14.98 -31.47
N CYS A 127 -27.95 -14.99 -31.45
CA CYS A 127 -27.19 -15.98 -32.19
C CYS A 127 -25.92 -16.30 -31.39
N ILE A 128 -25.93 -17.40 -30.63
CA ILE A 128 -24.83 -18.35 -30.43
C ILE A 128 -25.36 -19.49 -29.53
N SER A 129 -25.46 -20.66 -30.19
CA SER A 129 -25.26 -22.03 -29.72
C SER A 129 -26.08 -22.57 -28.55
#